data_AF-A0A4Q3THB3-F1
#
_entry.id   AF-A0A4Q3THB3-F1
#
_cell.length_a   1.000
_cell.length_b   1.000
_cell.length_c   1.000
_cell.angle_alpha   90.00
_cell.angle_beta   90.00
_cell.angle_gamma   90.00
#
_symmetry.space_group_name_H-M   'P 1'
#
loop_
_entity.id
_entity.type
_entity.pdbx_description
1 polymer ?
#
loop_
_entity_poly.entity_id
_entity_poly.type
_entity_poly.pdbx_seq_one_letter_code
_entity_poly.pdbx_strand_id
1 'polypeptide(L)'
;RDNTTKGTAHRRFAVSINLNSDYDGGDLRFPEFGDRTYRPPPGGACVFSCSILHEATPVSRGERFAFLPFLYDEAAAKVREENLKYLDPALTAHV
;
A
#
# COMPACT_ATOMS: atom_id res chain seq x y z
N ARG A 1 7.76 -3.21 -2.41
CA ARG A 1 7.39 -4.20 -1.36
C ARG A 1 7.25 -3.42 -0.06
N ASP A 2 6.21 -3.68 0.72
CA ASP A 2 5.81 -2.81 1.85
C ASP A 2 6.09 -3.40 3.23
N ASN A 3 6.73 -4.57 3.32
CA ASN A 3 6.91 -5.30 4.58
C ASN A 3 8.36 -5.68 4.90
N THR A 4 9.34 -4.96 4.31
CA THR A 4 10.77 -5.29 4.46
C THR A 4 11.46 -4.62 5.66
N THR A 5 10.81 -3.66 6.32
CA THR A 5 11.34 -2.97 7.50
C THR A 5 10.67 -3.46 8.78
N LYS A 6 11.30 -3.29 9.95
CA LYS A 6 10.71 -3.68 11.25
C LYS A 6 9.35 -3.01 11.49
N GLY A 7 9.26 -1.71 11.21
CA GLY A 7 8.03 -0.94 11.38
C GLY A 7 6.88 -1.40 10.48
N THR A 8 7.17 -2.06 9.36
CA THR A 8 6.15 -2.47 8.39
C THR A 8 6.03 -3.98 8.21
N ALA A 9 6.83 -4.78 8.91
CA ALA A 9 6.89 -6.24 8.80
C ALA A 9 5.55 -6.96 9.08
N HIS A 10 4.66 -6.32 9.82
CA HIS A 10 3.33 -6.83 10.12
C HIS A 10 2.37 -6.75 8.92
N ARG A 11 2.62 -5.89 7.94
CA ARG A 11 1.68 -5.68 6.81
C ARG A 11 1.59 -6.93 5.93
N ARG A 12 0.38 -7.45 5.71
CA ARG A 12 0.11 -8.64 4.89
C ARG A 12 -0.41 -8.26 3.50
N PHE A 13 -1.41 -7.40 3.46
CA PHE A 13 -2.00 -6.90 2.23
C PHE A 13 -1.98 -5.38 2.21
N ALA A 14 -1.63 -4.82 1.05
CA ALA A 14 -1.87 -3.44 0.72
C ALA A 14 -3.18 -3.35 -0.06
N VAL A 15 -3.93 -2.27 0.17
CA VAL A 15 -5.15 -1.95 -0.58
C VAL A 15 -4.93 -0.61 -1.24
N SER A 16 -5.17 -0.53 -2.54
CA SER A 16 -5.17 0.74 -3.28
C SER A 16 -6.59 1.06 -3.71
N ILE A 17 -7.21 2.06 -3.08
CA ILE A 17 -8.56 2.54 -3.41
C ILE A 17 -8.42 3.86 -4.15
N ASN A 18 -8.93 3.91 -5.39
CA ASN A 18 -8.95 5.14 -6.17
C ASN A 18 -10.08 6.06 -5.68
N LEU A 19 -9.79 7.35 -5.47
CA LEU A 19 -10.77 8.34 -5.00
C LEU A 19 -11.26 9.28 -6.11
N ASN A 20 -10.57 9.29 -7.25
CA ASN A 20 -10.95 10.08 -8.42
C ASN A 20 -10.51 9.35 -9.72
N SER A 21 -10.90 9.91 -10.87
CA SER A 21 -10.58 9.35 -12.20
C SER A 21 -10.13 10.37 -13.24
N ASP A 22 -10.06 11.66 -12.91
CA ASP A 22 -9.62 12.70 -13.84
C ASP A 22 -8.09 12.87 -13.82
N TYR A 23 -7.39 11.81 -14.24
CA TYR A 23 -5.94 11.80 -14.42
C TYR A 23 -5.50 10.77 -15.47
N ASP A 24 -4.33 10.99 -16.06
CA ASP A 24 -3.68 10.05 -16.96
C ASP A 24 -2.44 9.45 -16.29
N GLY A 25 -2.12 8.18 -16.58
CA GLY A 25 -1.11 7.42 -15.83
C GLY A 25 -1.56 7.04 -14.41
N GLY A 26 -0.64 6.88 -13.46
CA GLY A 26 -0.98 6.55 -12.06
C GLY A 26 -1.49 5.12 -11.83
N ASP A 27 -1.33 4.23 -12.81
CA ASP A 27 -1.83 2.86 -12.73
C ASP A 27 -0.97 2.00 -11.83
N LEU A 28 -1.59 1.03 -11.16
CA LEU A 28 -0.83 0.03 -10.41
C LEU A 28 -0.25 -1.01 -11.38
N ARG A 29 1.05 -1.31 -11.26
CA ARG A 29 1.75 -2.36 -12.00
C ARG A 29 2.50 -3.28 -11.03
N PHE A 30 2.61 -4.56 -11.40
CA PHE A 30 3.38 -5.58 -10.68
C PHE A 30 4.50 -6.13 -11.57
N PRO A 31 5.69 -5.51 -11.58
CA PRO A 31 6.74 -5.83 -12.56
C PRO A 31 7.24 -7.28 -12.53
N GLU A 32 7.05 -7.99 -11.41
CA GLU A 32 7.37 -9.42 -11.30
C GLU A 32 6.52 -10.32 -12.21
N PHE A 33 5.35 -9.82 -12.67
CA PHE A 33 4.36 -10.58 -13.43
C PHE A 33 4.06 -9.98 -14.81
N GLY A 34 4.93 -9.08 -15.29
CA GLY A 34 4.81 -8.43 -16.60
C GLY A 34 4.46 -6.94 -16.53
N ASP A 35 4.02 -6.41 -17.67
CA ASP A 35 3.78 -4.98 -17.91
C ASP A 35 2.31 -4.55 -17.74
N ARG A 36 1.40 -5.50 -17.49
CA ARG A 36 -0.02 -5.23 -17.30
C ARG A 36 -0.26 -4.21 -16.17
N THR A 37 -1.08 -3.22 -16.47
CA THR A 37 -1.52 -2.22 -15.51
C THR A 37 -2.94 -2.49 -14.99
N TYR A 38 -3.24 -1.98 -13.79
CA TYR A 38 -4.51 -2.12 -13.11
C TYR A 38 -5.01 -0.75 -12.62
N ARG A 39 -6.21 -0.37 -13.05
CA ARG A 39 -6.89 0.86 -12.62
C ARG A 39 -8.35 0.54 -12.24
N PRO A 40 -8.64 0.28 -10.96
CA PRO A 40 -10.01 0.23 -10.48
C PRO A 40 -10.73 1.57 -10.71
N PRO A 41 -12.06 1.60 -10.91
CA PRO A 41 -12.83 2.84 -10.94
C PRO A 41 -12.74 3.56 -9.57
N PRO A 42 -13.13 4.85 -9.46
CA PRO A 42 -13.29 5.51 -8.16
C PRO A 42 -14.17 4.67 -7.21
N GLY A 43 -13.72 4.51 -5.96
CA GLY A 43 -14.30 3.61 -4.96
C GLY A 43 -13.92 2.13 -5.12
N GLY A 44 -13.35 1.73 -6.26
CA GLY A 44 -12.82 0.40 -6.50
C GLY A 44 -11.46 0.18 -5.84
N ALA A 45 -11.21 -1.05 -5.41
CA ALA A 45 -9.99 -1.44 -4.71
C ALA A 45 -9.16 -2.46 -5.50
N CYS A 46 -7.84 -2.29 -5.51
CA CYS A 46 -6.90 -3.37 -5.82
C CYS A 46 -6.23 -3.84 -4.52
N VAL A 47 -6.36 -5.13 -4.20
CA VAL A 47 -5.79 -5.75 -2.99
C VAL A 47 -4.66 -6.68 -3.41
N PHE A 48 -3.48 -6.52 -2.83
CA PHE A 48 -2.30 -7.31 -3.19
C PHE A 48 -1.38 -7.54 -2.00
N SER A 49 -0.54 -8.57 -2.08
CA SER A 49 0.41 -8.90 -1.00
C SER A 49 1.47 -7.81 -0.84
N CYS A 50 1.72 -7.39 0.40
CA CYS A 50 2.82 -6.46 0.71
C CYS A 50 4.20 -7.02 0.34
N SER A 51 4.30 -8.35 0.22
CA SER A 51 5.52 -9.02 -0.19
C SER A 51 5.81 -8.88 -1.68
N ILE A 52 4.91 -8.35 -2.52
CA ILE A 52 5.09 -8.23 -3.98
C ILE A 52 5.69 -6.86 -4.35
N LEU A 53 6.57 -6.82 -5.34
CA LEU A 53 7.08 -5.59 -5.93
C LEU A 53 5.97 -4.97 -6.78
N HIS A 54 5.71 -3.69 -6.51
CA HIS A 54 4.66 -2.94 -7.18
C HIS A 54 5.09 -1.49 -7.32
N GLU A 55 4.43 -0.79 -8.22
CA GLU A 55 4.62 0.63 -8.45
C GLU A 55 3.31 1.25 -8.96
N ALA A 56 3.15 2.54 -8.70
CA ALA A 56 2.22 3.37 -9.44
C ALA A 56 2.98 3.97 -10.62
N THR A 57 2.46 3.83 -11.85
CA THR A 57 3.06 4.47 -13.02
C THR A 57 3.01 6.00 -12.87
N PRO A 58 3.90 6.76 -13.53
CA PRO A 58 3.88 8.22 -13.43
C PRO A 58 2.50 8.79 -13.81
N VAL A 59 2.00 9.76 -13.02
CA VAL A 59 0.85 10.56 -13.41
C VAL A 59 1.33 11.62 -14.41
N SER A 60 0.81 11.60 -15.63
CA SER A 60 1.23 12.52 -16.70
C SER A 60 0.32 13.73 -16.86
N ARG A 61 -0.90 13.67 -16.30
CA ARG A 61 -1.89 14.76 -16.29
C ARG A 61 -2.79 14.63 -15.07
N GLY A 62 -3.13 15.76 -14.45
CA GLY A 62 -4.05 15.81 -13.31
C GLY A 62 -3.41 15.36 -12.00
N GLU A 63 -4.25 15.02 -11.02
CA GLU A 63 -3.82 14.56 -9.69
C GLU A 63 -4.52 13.25 -9.37
N ARG A 64 -3.81 12.27 -8.80
CA ARG A 64 -4.38 10.99 -8.36
C ARG A 64 -4.55 10.99 -6.85
N PHE A 65 -5.80 10.95 -6.40
CA PHE A 65 -6.14 10.76 -4.99
C PHE A 65 -6.42 9.27 -4.72
N ALA A 66 -5.77 8.72 -3.70
CA ALA A 66 -5.93 7.33 -3.32
C ALA A 66 -5.91 7.15 -1.80
N PHE A 67 -6.65 6.17 -1.31
CA PHE A 67 -6.56 5.70 0.07
C PHE A 67 -5.80 4.36 0.10
N LEU A 68 -4.75 4.28 0.92
CA LEU A 68 -3.79 3.16 0.92
C LEU A 68 -3.71 2.45 2.29
N PRO A 69 -4.77 1.77 2.77
CA PRO A 69 -4.70 1.05 4.02
C PRO A 69 -3.89 -0.25 3.87
N PHE A 70 -3.42 -0.76 5.01
CA PHE A 70 -2.73 -2.04 5.12
C PHE A 70 -3.49 -2.96 6.07
N LEU A 71 -3.66 -4.21 5.65
CA LEU A 71 -4.38 -5.23 6.41
C LEU A 71 -3.39 -6.26 6.96
N TYR A 72 -3.68 -6.74 8.16
CA TYR A 72 -2.91 -7.76 8.85
C TYR A 72 -3.81 -8.55 9.80
N ASP A 73 -3.41 -9.76 10.13
CA ASP A 73 -4.12 -10.67 11.03
C ASP A 73 -3.60 -10.56 12.48
N GLU A 74 -4.19 -11.34 13.40
CA GLU A 74 -3.78 -11.35 14.82
C GLU A 74 -2.32 -11.76 15.01
N ALA A 75 -1.83 -12.72 14.22
CA ALA A 75 -0.43 -13.15 14.29
C ALA A 75 0.52 -12.00 13.92
N ALA A 76 0.18 -11.22 12.89
CA ALA A 76 0.92 -10.03 12.52
C ALA A 76 0.73 -8.86 13.49
N ALA A 77 -0.40 -8.76 14.19
CA ALA A 77 -0.60 -7.75 15.23
C ALA A 77 0.47 -7.90 16.35
N LYS A 78 0.79 -9.13 16.75
CA LYS A 78 1.89 -9.40 17.70
C LYS A 78 3.23 -8.89 17.19
N VAL A 79 3.53 -9.12 15.90
CA VAL A 79 4.75 -8.59 15.26
C VAL A 79 4.76 -7.06 15.26
N ARG A 80 3.60 -6.42 15.07
CA ARG A 80 3.47 -4.96 15.15
C ARG A 80 3.82 -4.47 16.55
N GLU A 81 3.22 -5.05 17.58
CA GLU A 81 3.45 -4.70 18.99
C GLU A 81 4.92 -4.86 19.39
N GLU A 82 5.53 -6.01 19.09
CA GLU A 82 6.95 -6.27 19.36
C GLU A 82 7.89 -5.27 18.70
N ASN A 83 7.49 -4.76 17.52
CA ASN A 83 8.29 -3.83 16.73
C ASN A 83 7.99 -2.35 17.02
N LEU A 84 7.01 -2.01 17.88
CA LEU A 84 6.71 -0.61 18.24
C LEU A 84 7.95 0.13 18.76
N LYS A 85 8.85 -0.58 19.44
CA LYS A 85 10.13 -0.05 19.94
C LYS A 85 11.10 0.45 18.87
N TYR A 86 10.87 0.09 17.60
CA TYR A 86 11.67 0.54 16.46
C TYR A 86 11.05 1.72 15.70
N LEU A 87 9.84 2.15 16.11
CA LEU A 87 9.18 3.31 15.52
C LEU A 87 9.60 4.58 16.27
N ASP A 88 9.57 5.70 15.56
CA ASP A 88 9.71 7.01 16.19
C ASP A 88 8.61 7.18 17.26
N PRO A 89 8.95 7.57 18.50
CA PRO A 89 7.97 7.83 19.55
C PRO A 89 6.80 8.73 19.12
N ALA A 90 7.04 9.70 18.23
CA ALA A 90 6.01 10.58 17.67
C ALA A 90 4.96 9.82 16.84
N LEU A 91 5.31 8.70 16.23
CA LEU A 91 4.38 7.83 15.51
C LEU A 91 3.59 6.87 16.43
N THR A 92 4.03 6.69 17.68
CA THR A 92 3.39 5.80 18.65
C THR A 92 2.44 6.51 19.63
N ALA A 93 2.49 7.84 19.72
CA ALA A 93 1.74 8.64 20.68
C ALA A 93 0.22 8.78 20.39
N HIS A 94 -0.26 8.27 19.25
CA HIS A 94 -1.63 8.40 18.78
C HIS A 94 -2.32 7.07 18.44
N VAL A 95 -1.78 5.96 18.95
CA VAL A 95 -2.35 4.60 18.77
C VAL A 95 -2.99 4.15 20.06
#